data_AF-A0A2N1DDK9-F1
#
_entry.id   AF-A0A2N1DDK9-F1
#
_cell.length_a   1.000
_cell.length_b   1.000
_cell.length_c   1.000
_cell.angle_alpha   90.00
_cell.angle_beta   90.00
_cell.angle_gamma   90.00
#
_symmetry.space_group_name_H-M   'P 1'
#
loop_
_entity.id
_entity.type
_entity.pdbx_description
1 polymer ?
#
loop_
_entity_poly.entity_id
_entity_poly.type
_entity_poly.pdbx_seq_one_letter_code
_entity_poly.pdbx_strand_id
1 'polypeptide(L)'
;MSHFTKNGISRSYEIDLLRGLAIVLMVIFHFGYDLTVFDWADFSTGKDIEWRIFRTIIVSSFLLAVGMSSYLAYQKSVNKKKLTKAVGKLFAVSVFITLGSLFMNPNTWVYFGIIHFITLALPISVLFVRIPYIALVIGTGCIVGYWMGILNLFPIWKWGVLHLGIPTQTVDLVSFFPWIGVVLIGVFVMYKELFHLKVKTSAVSNNLAFLGQHSLIIYLIHQPILYGLFGLTNLILGR
;
A
#
# COMPACT_ATOMS: atom_id res chain seq x y z
N MET A 1 11.30 10.01 -30.86
CA MET A 1 9.96 10.29 -31.42
C MET A 1 8.95 9.47 -30.64
N SER A 2 8.56 9.93 -29.44
CA SER A 2 7.64 9.21 -28.56
C SER A 2 6.20 9.54 -28.95
N HIS A 3 5.44 8.50 -29.25
CA HIS A 3 3.99 8.57 -29.47
C HIS A 3 3.30 9.03 -28.17
N PHE A 4 3.15 10.35 -28.01
CA PHE A 4 2.15 10.91 -27.12
C PHE A 4 0.79 10.76 -27.81
N THR A 5 0.07 9.69 -27.47
CA THR A 5 -1.32 9.54 -27.90
C THR A 5 -2.19 10.56 -27.16
N LYS A 6 -2.92 11.34 -27.96
CA LYS A 6 -3.93 12.33 -27.60
C LYS A 6 -5.10 11.65 -26.87
N ASN A 7 -5.61 12.36 -25.85
CA ASN A 7 -6.88 12.17 -25.13
C ASN A 7 -6.96 11.06 -24.06
N GLY A 8 -7.14 11.51 -22.80
CA GLY A 8 -7.34 10.67 -21.63
C GLY A 8 -6.03 10.49 -20.86
N ILE A 9 -5.99 10.99 -19.62
CA ILE A 9 -4.88 10.93 -18.65
C ILE A 9 -3.98 9.70 -18.91
N SER A 10 -2.83 9.91 -19.55
CA SER A 10 -1.90 8.84 -19.89
C SER A 10 -1.44 8.19 -18.60
N ARG A 11 -1.67 6.88 -18.46
CA ARG A 11 -1.07 6.09 -17.38
C ARG A 11 0.44 6.08 -17.58
N SER A 12 1.21 6.21 -16.50
CA SER A 12 2.67 6.09 -16.55
C SER A 12 3.04 4.62 -16.45
N TYR A 13 3.76 4.14 -17.47
CA TYR A 13 4.25 2.77 -17.54
C TYR A 13 5.21 2.44 -16.40
N GLU A 14 6.06 3.40 -16.02
CA GLU A 14 7.05 3.26 -14.95
C GLU A 14 6.38 3.08 -13.58
N ILE A 15 5.32 3.84 -13.31
CA ILE A 15 4.53 3.68 -12.08
C ILE A 15 3.82 2.32 -12.07
N ASP A 16 3.27 1.90 -13.22
CA ASP A 16 2.63 0.60 -13.35
C ASP A 16 3.66 -0.53 -13.12
N LEU A 17 4.89 -0.42 -13.62
CA LEU A 17 5.98 -1.36 -13.32
C LEU A 17 6.31 -1.40 -11.83
N LEU A 18 6.44 -0.24 -11.17
CA LEU A 18 6.72 -0.18 -9.73
C LEU A 18 5.63 -0.86 -8.92
N ARG A 19 4.35 -0.60 -9.23
CA ARG A 19 3.21 -1.25 -8.59
C ARG A 19 3.16 -2.74 -8.87
N GLY A 20 3.48 -3.13 -10.11
CA GLY A 20 3.60 -4.51 -10.52
C GLY A 20 4.65 -5.28 -9.72
N LEU A 21 5.83 -4.67 -9.55
CA LEU A 21 6.87 -5.25 -8.71
C LEU A 21 6.40 -5.35 -7.25
N ALA A 22 5.84 -4.27 -6.71
CA ALA A 22 5.36 -4.23 -5.34
C ALA A 22 4.27 -5.29 -5.07
N ILE A 23 3.35 -5.52 -6.00
CA ILE A 23 2.30 -6.54 -5.85
C ILE A 23 2.87 -7.96 -5.89
N VAL A 24 3.85 -8.24 -6.77
CA VAL A 24 4.52 -9.55 -6.79
C VAL A 24 5.26 -9.80 -5.48
N LEU A 25 6.04 -8.82 -5.00
CA LEU A 25 6.75 -8.93 -3.73
C LEU A 25 5.78 -9.10 -2.54
N MET A 26 4.64 -8.42 -2.56
CA MET A 26 3.59 -8.57 -1.56
C MET A 26 3.01 -9.99 -1.53
N VAL A 27 2.75 -10.59 -2.69
CA VAL A 27 2.28 -11.99 -2.77
C VAL A 27 3.32 -12.95 -2.21
N ILE A 28 4.61 -12.74 -2.52
CA ILE A 28 5.71 -13.54 -1.96
C ILE A 28 5.79 -13.37 -0.43
N PHE A 29 5.63 -12.16 0.08
CA PHE A 29 5.59 -11.90 1.52
C PHE A 29 4.47 -12.69 2.21
N HIS A 30 3.25 -12.64 1.65
CA HIS A 30 2.10 -13.35 2.22
C HIS A 30 2.20 -14.87 2.08
N PHE A 31 2.82 -15.37 1.02
CA PHE A 31 3.18 -16.79 0.94
C PHE A 31 4.08 -17.21 2.11
N GLY A 32 5.08 -16.38 2.45
CA GLY A 32 5.93 -16.58 3.63
C GLY A 32 5.16 -16.50 4.94
N TYR A 33 4.24 -15.53 5.06
CA TYR A 33 3.34 -15.43 6.22
C TYR A 33 2.48 -16.68 6.37
N ASP A 34 1.86 -17.17 5.30
CA ASP A 34 1.00 -18.35 5.34
C ASP A 34 1.78 -19.62 5.70
N LEU A 35 3.03 -19.78 5.25
CA LEU A 35 3.89 -20.86 5.72
C LEU A 35 3.99 -20.90 7.26
N THR A 36 4.04 -19.74 7.91
CA THR A 36 4.13 -19.66 9.38
C THR A 36 2.77 -19.86 10.05
N VAL A 37 1.67 -19.40 9.42
CA VAL A 37 0.31 -19.58 9.96
C VAL A 37 -0.12 -21.04 9.94
N PHE A 38 0.33 -21.80 8.94
CA PHE A 38 0.05 -23.23 8.82
C PHE A 38 1.11 -24.12 9.49
N ASP A 39 2.01 -23.55 10.30
CA ASP A 39 3.09 -24.28 11.01
C ASP A 39 4.05 -25.06 10.07
N TRP A 40 4.26 -24.57 8.85
CA TRP A 40 5.20 -25.15 7.88
C TRP A 40 6.59 -24.50 7.91
N ALA A 41 6.73 -23.37 8.60
CA ALA A 41 7.99 -22.69 8.86
C ALA A 41 7.98 -22.03 10.24
N ASP A 42 9.17 -21.81 10.81
CA ASP A 42 9.38 -21.36 12.20
C ASP A 42 9.83 -19.89 12.33
N PHE A 43 10.05 -19.20 11.22
CA PHE A 43 10.37 -17.76 11.22
C PHE A 43 9.14 -16.91 11.58
N SER A 44 9.36 -15.66 11.99
CA SER A 44 8.31 -14.70 12.33
C SER A 44 8.35 -13.49 11.41
N THR A 45 7.43 -13.44 10.44
CA THR A 45 7.31 -12.32 9.50
C THR A 45 7.04 -10.96 10.16
N GLY A 46 6.52 -10.97 11.40
CA GLY A 46 6.26 -9.77 12.21
C GLY A 46 7.43 -9.31 13.08
N LYS A 47 8.33 -10.22 13.49
CA LYS A 47 9.42 -9.92 14.43
C LYS A 47 10.78 -9.86 13.76
N ASP A 48 11.04 -10.78 12.84
CA ASP A 48 12.35 -10.97 12.24
C ASP A 48 12.71 -9.81 11.30
N ILE A 49 13.96 -9.40 11.34
CA ILE A 49 14.40 -8.13 10.75
C ILE A 49 14.32 -8.15 9.23
N GLU A 50 14.69 -9.26 8.60
CA GLU A 50 14.65 -9.48 7.16
C GLU A 50 13.24 -9.35 6.60
N TRP A 51 12.24 -9.92 7.28
CA TRP A 51 10.84 -9.81 6.89
C TRP A 51 10.29 -8.40 7.11
N ARG A 52 10.71 -7.72 8.19
CA ARG A 52 10.34 -6.32 8.44
C ARG A 52 10.92 -5.38 7.38
N ILE A 53 12.18 -5.59 6.97
CA ILE A 53 12.80 -4.84 5.87
C ILE A 53 12.07 -5.14 4.56
N PHE A 54 11.78 -6.41 4.29
CA PHE A 54 11.09 -6.82 3.07
C PHE A 54 9.70 -6.18 2.96
N ARG A 55 8.91 -6.24 4.04
CA ARG A 55 7.62 -5.52 4.15
C ARG A 55 7.79 -4.02 3.96
N THR A 56 8.85 -3.42 4.52
CA THR A 56 9.13 -1.99 4.40
C THR A 56 9.35 -1.58 2.94
N ILE A 57 10.08 -2.39 2.16
CA ILE A 57 10.30 -2.16 0.72
C ILE A 57 8.98 -2.22 -0.05
N ILE A 58 8.15 -3.24 0.23
CA ILE A 58 6.84 -3.43 -0.41
C ILE A 58 5.93 -2.22 -0.17
N VAL A 59 5.73 -1.87 1.11
CA VAL A 59 4.85 -0.76 1.51
C VAL A 59 5.38 0.56 0.96
N SER A 60 6.69 0.81 1.06
CA SER A 60 7.30 2.03 0.51
C SER A 60 7.04 2.14 -1.00
N SER A 61 7.17 1.05 -1.75
CA SER A 61 6.96 1.02 -3.20
C SER A 61 5.51 1.36 -3.57
N PHE A 62 4.53 0.76 -2.88
CA PHE A 62 3.11 1.08 -3.08
C PHE A 62 2.79 2.54 -2.76
N LEU A 63 3.26 3.04 -1.61
CA LEU A 63 2.93 4.37 -1.13
C LEU A 63 3.63 5.47 -1.92
N LEU A 64 4.87 5.23 -2.35
CA LEU A 64 5.55 6.11 -3.29
C LEU A 64 4.77 6.19 -4.61
N ALA A 65 4.30 5.04 -5.14
CA ALA A 65 3.48 5.00 -6.34
C ALA A 65 2.12 5.73 -6.18
N VAL A 66 1.54 5.75 -4.98
CA VAL A 66 0.32 6.54 -4.68
C VAL A 66 0.61 8.04 -4.85
N GLY A 67 1.68 8.55 -4.23
CA GLY A 67 2.07 9.96 -4.34
C GLY A 67 2.45 10.38 -5.75
N MET A 68 3.23 9.55 -6.43
CA MET A 68 3.60 9.78 -7.84
C MET A 68 2.37 9.84 -8.74
N SER A 69 1.42 8.93 -8.55
CA SER A 69 0.17 8.92 -9.32
C SER A 69 -0.74 10.10 -9.01
N SER A 70 -0.80 10.54 -7.75
CA SER A 70 -1.65 11.69 -7.39
C SER A 70 -1.13 12.96 -8.02
N TYR A 71 0.20 13.17 -8.06
CA TYR A 71 0.82 14.26 -8.79
C TYR A 71 0.42 14.24 -10.28
N LEU A 72 0.67 13.14 -11.00
CA LEU A 72 0.32 13.06 -12.42
C LEU A 72 -1.18 13.28 -12.69
N ALA A 73 -2.03 12.75 -11.81
CA ALA A 73 -3.48 12.78 -11.99
C ALA A 73 -4.11 14.15 -11.72
N TYR A 74 -3.50 15.00 -10.87
CA TYR A 74 -4.14 16.20 -10.34
C TYR A 74 -3.29 17.49 -10.46
N GLN A 75 -2.02 17.43 -10.89
CA GLN A 75 -1.15 18.60 -11.02
C GLN A 75 -1.77 19.73 -11.86
N LYS A 76 -2.42 19.41 -12.99
CA LYS A 76 -3.00 20.40 -13.91
C LYS A 76 -4.32 20.97 -13.38
N SER A 77 -5.18 20.11 -12.86
CA SER A 77 -6.49 20.51 -12.31
C SER A 77 -7.00 19.47 -11.31
N VAL A 78 -7.46 19.96 -10.16
CA VAL A 78 -8.05 19.11 -9.12
C VAL A 78 -9.52 18.85 -9.46
N ASN A 79 -9.76 17.77 -10.22
CA ASN A 79 -11.12 17.31 -10.49
C ASN A 79 -11.71 16.64 -9.23
N LYS A 80 -12.53 17.39 -8.48
CA LYS A 80 -13.17 16.91 -7.24
C LYS A 80 -13.99 15.64 -7.45
N LYS A 81 -14.76 15.54 -8.54
CA LYS A 81 -15.59 14.36 -8.85
C LYS A 81 -14.76 13.10 -9.08
N LYS A 82 -13.60 13.24 -9.74
CA LYS A 82 -12.65 12.13 -9.92
C LYS A 82 -12.04 11.70 -8.58
N LEU A 83 -11.66 12.66 -7.75
CA LEU A 83 -11.09 12.40 -6.43
C LEU A 83 -12.09 11.71 -5.51
N THR A 84 -13.32 12.22 -5.40
CA THR A 84 -14.36 11.62 -4.57
C THR A 84 -14.73 10.21 -5.04
N LYS A 85 -14.77 9.95 -6.35
CA LYS A 85 -14.98 8.60 -6.89
C LYS A 85 -13.84 7.64 -6.49
N ALA A 86 -12.59 8.10 -6.57
CA ALA A 86 -11.44 7.28 -6.19
C ALA A 86 -11.40 6.99 -4.68
N VAL A 87 -11.60 8.02 -3.85
CA VAL A 87 -11.66 7.89 -2.39
C VAL A 87 -12.85 7.03 -1.97
N GLY A 88 -14.03 7.25 -2.54
CA GLY A 88 -15.22 6.44 -2.25
C GLY A 88 -15.04 4.97 -2.60
N LYS A 89 -14.37 4.66 -3.73
CA LYS A 89 -14.00 3.28 -4.07
C LYS A 89 -13.07 2.67 -3.02
N LEU A 90 -12.00 3.38 -2.64
CA LEU A 90 -11.04 2.87 -1.65
C LEU A 90 -11.68 2.70 -0.28
N PHE A 91 -12.54 3.63 0.14
CA PHE A 91 -13.32 3.55 1.37
C PHE A 91 -14.26 2.34 1.39
N ALA A 92 -15.02 2.12 0.30
CA ALA A 92 -15.89 0.96 0.21
C ALA A 92 -15.09 -0.36 0.31
N VAL A 93 -13.93 -0.41 -0.35
CA VAL A 93 -13.02 -1.56 -0.28
C VAL A 93 -12.43 -1.73 1.13
N SER A 94 -12.04 -0.65 1.80
CA SER A 94 -11.48 -0.73 3.16
C SER A 94 -12.52 -1.22 4.16
N VAL A 95 -13.76 -0.72 4.08
CA VAL A 95 -14.88 -1.22 4.88
C VAL A 95 -15.16 -2.69 4.59
N PHE A 96 -15.11 -3.12 3.33
CA PHE A 96 -15.27 -4.52 2.96
C PHE A 96 -14.18 -5.41 3.59
N ILE A 97 -12.92 -4.98 3.58
CA ILE A 97 -11.81 -5.71 4.23
C ILE A 97 -12.03 -5.78 5.75
N THR A 98 -12.42 -4.68 6.37
CA THR A 98 -12.75 -4.63 7.81
C THR A 98 -13.83 -5.62 8.17
N LEU A 99 -14.97 -5.59 7.48
CA LEU A 99 -16.09 -6.50 7.75
C LEU A 99 -15.71 -7.96 7.48
N GLY A 100 -15.08 -8.23 6.34
CA GLY A 100 -14.64 -9.59 5.99
C GLY A 100 -13.69 -10.18 7.03
N SER A 101 -12.66 -9.43 7.42
CA SER A 101 -11.72 -9.87 8.46
C SER A 101 -12.35 -10.00 9.84
N LEU A 102 -13.32 -9.15 10.19
CA LEU A 102 -14.09 -9.24 11.44
C LEU A 102 -14.91 -10.51 11.51
N PHE A 103 -15.57 -10.91 10.42
CA PHE A 103 -16.32 -12.18 10.37
C PHE A 103 -15.41 -13.42 10.36
N MET A 104 -14.19 -13.31 9.80
CA MET A 104 -13.23 -14.41 9.78
C MET A 104 -12.55 -14.63 11.14
N ASN A 105 -12.06 -13.56 11.78
CA ASN A 105 -11.45 -13.63 13.10
C ASN A 105 -11.64 -12.32 13.88
N PRO A 106 -12.62 -12.25 14.80
CA PRO A 106 -12.90 -11.07 15.61
C PRO A 106 -11.75 -10.61 16.52
N ASN A 107 -10.77 -11.48 16.79
CA ASN A 107 -9.65 -11.14 17.68
C ASN A 107 -8.48 -10.47 16.94
N THR A 108 -8.47 -10.50 15.60
CA THR A 108 -7.35 -9.98 14.78
C THR A 108 -7.80 -9.25 13.52
N TRP A 109 -9.03 -8.72 13.52
CA TRP A 109 -9.60 -8.03 12.36
C TRP A 109 -8.83 -6.76 11.96
N VAL A 110 -8.94 -6.38 10.69
CA VAL A 110 -8.22 -5.24 10.10
C VAL A 110 -9.00 -3.96 10.37
N TYR A 111 -8.60 -3.19 11.38
CA TYR A 111 -9.23 -1.89 11.68
C TYR A 111 -8.56 -0.71 10.98
N PHE A 112 -7.26 -0.83 10.63
CA PHE A 112 -6.53 0.24 9.95
C PHE A 112 -5.36 -0.30 9.09
N GLY A 113 -5.72 -1.10 8.09
CA GLY A 113 -4.78 -1.66 7.11
C GLY A 113 -4.35 -0.69 5.99
N ILE A 114 -3.56 -1.17 5.03
CA ILE A 114 -2.96 -0.32 3.98
C ILE A 114 -4.00 0.41 3.10
N ILE A 115 -5.16 -0.21 2.81
CA ILE A 115 -6.21 0.45 2.01
C ILE A 115 -6.93 1.56 2.80
N HIS A 116 -7.10 1.39 4.12
CA HIS A 116 -7.60 2.45 5.00
C HIS A 116 -6.66 3.66 4.96
N PHE A 117 -5.36 3.38 5.10
CA PHE A 117 -4.33 4.40 5.01
C PHE A 117 -4.36 5.11 3.64
N ILE A 118 -4.37 4.37 2.52
CA ILE A 118 -4.38 4.98 1.17
C ILE A 118 -5.65 5.82 0.95
N THR A 119 -6.79 5.41 1.51
CA THR A 119 -8.05 6.18 1.47
C THR A 119 -7.87 7.58 2.05
N LEU A 120 -7.12 7.71 3.15
CA LEU A 120 -6.80 9.01 3.78
C LEU A 120 -5.63 9.72 3.10
N ALA A 121 -4.59 8.99 2.72
CA ALA A 121 -3.38 9.55 2.15
C ALA A 121 -3.61 10.14 0.74
N LEU A 122 -4.53 9.57 -0.05
CA LEU A 122 -4.84 10.07 -1.39
C LEU A 122 -5.31 11.54 -1.38
N PRO A 123 -6.40 11.93 -0.68
CA PRO A 123 -6.83 13.33 -0.67
C PRO A 123 -5.78 14.25 -0.05
N ILE A 124 -5.06 13.80 0.99
CA ILE A 124 -3.95 14.57 1.57
C ILE A 124 -2.88 14.84 0.53
N SER A 125 -2.42 13.82 -0.21
CA SER A 125 -1.41 13.99 -1.25
C SER A 125 -1.86 14.97 -2.35
N VAL A 126 -3.16 14.99 -2.69
CA VAL A 126 -3.73 15.93 -3.67
C VAL A 126 -3.63 17.39 -3.19
N LEU A 127 -3.66 17.66 -1.89
CA LEU A 127 -3.43 19.03 -1.36
C LEU A 127 -2.01 19.52 -1.68
N PHE A 128 -1.05 18.61 -1.81
CA PHE A 128 0.36 18.93 -1.99
C PHE A 128 0.85 18.94 -3.45
N VAL A 129 0.02 18.53 -4.43
CA VAL A 129 0.47 18.43 -5.84
C VAL A 129 0.85 19.76 -6.47
N ARG A 130 0.38 20.89 -5.91
CA ARG A 130 0.74 22.25 -6.35
C ARG A 130 1.91 22.87 -5.58
N ILE A 131 2.35 22.22 -4.50
CA ILE A 131 3.43 22.66 -3.61
C ILE A 131 4.40 21.50 -3.30
N PRO A 132 4.98 20.86 -4.33
CA PRO A 132 5.73 19.60 -4.18
C PRO A 132 6.96 19.72 -3.27
N TYR A 133 7.61 20.89 -3.20
CA TYR A 133 8.71 21.13 -2.25
C TYR A 133 8.23 21.09 -0.79
N ILE A 134 7.06 21.64 -0.50
CA ILE A 134 6.45 21.55 0.84
C ILE A 134 6.09 20.09 1.13
N ALA A 135 5.62 19.35 0.12
CA ALA A 135 5.39 17.91 0.24
C ALA A 135 6.67 17.17 0.68
N LEU A 136 7.82 17.47 0.05
CA LEU A 136 9.10 16.89 0.43
C LEU A 136 9.51 17.24 1.87
N VAL A 137 9.41 18.51 2.25
CA VAL A 137 9.78 18.98 3.61
C VAL A 137 8.91 18.31 4.67
N ILE A 138 7.58 18.35 4.49
CA ILE A 138 6.65 17.71 5.42
C ILE A 138 6.84 16.20 5.42
N GLY A 139 7.02 15.57 4.25
CA GLY A 139 7.20 14.14 4.17
C GLY A 139 8.48 13.65 4.85
N THR A 140 9.58 14.38 4.66
CA THR A 140 10.84 14.13 5.37
C THR A 140 10.68 14.37 6.86
N GLY A 141 10.01 15.46 7.26
CA GLY A 141 9.70 15.75 8.66
C GLY A 141 8.83 14.68 9.32
N CYS A 142 7.90 14.06 8.59
CA CYS A 142 7.09 12.95 9.07
C CYS A 142 7.94 11.70 9.39
N ILE A 143 8.91 11.40 8.52
CA ILE A 143 9.82 10.26 8.70
C ILE A 143 10.77 10.54 9.87
N VAL A 144 11.45 11.68 9.86
CA VAL A 144 12.40 12.06 10.92
C VAL A 144 11.70 12.18 12.25
N GLY A 145 10.55 12.87 12.31
CA GLY A 145 9.76 13.04 13.52
C GLY A 145 9.27 11.71 14.11
N TYR A 146 8.95 10.72 13.27
CA TYR A 146 8.61 9.36 13.74
C TYR A 146 9.81 8.69 14.41
N TRP A 147 10.99 8.72 13.76
CA TRP A 147 12.21 8.11 14.31
C TRP A 147 12.76 8.83 15.53
N MET A 148 12.52 10.14 15.66
CA MET A 148 12.82 10.92 16.86
C MET A 148 11.81 10.71 17.99
N GLY A 149 10.74 9.94 17.77
CA GLY A 149 9.67 9.73 18.75
C GLY A 149 8.73 10.92 18.96
N ILE A 150 8.87 12.00 18.17
CA ILE A 150 8.03 13.20 18.22
C ILE A 150 6.64 12.89 17.63
N LEU A 151 6.59 12.17 16.51
CA LEU A 151 5.36 11.78 15.83
C LEU A 151 5.04 10.32 16.13
N ASN A 152 4.25 10.11 17.18
CA ASN A 152 3.86 8.78 17.62
C ASN A 152 2.34 8.68 17.83
N LEU A 153 1.69 7.76 17.10
CA LEU A 153 0.26 7.49 17.25
C LEU A 153 -0.07 6.42 18.30
N PHE A 154 0.94 5.87 18.98
CA PHE A 154 0.75 4.89 20.04
C PHE A 154 -0.23 5.34 21.13
N PRO A 155 -0.24 6.61 21.61
CA PRO A 155 -1.23 7.05 22.60
C PRO A 155 -2.67 6.96 22.08
N ILE A 156 -2.89 7.33 20.82
CA ILE A 156 -4.22 7.28 20.17
C ILE A 156 -4.65 5.83 19.98
N TRP A 157 -3.74 4.97 19.51
CA TRP A 157 -3.99 3.55 19.38
C TRP A 157 -4.33 2.91 20.74
N LYS A 158 -3.54 3.19 21.79
CA LYS A 158 -3.77 2.71 23.16
C LYS A 158 -5.11 3.19 23.70
N TRP A 159 -5.48 4.44 23.45
CA TRP A 159 -6.80 4.97 23.81
C TRP A 159 -7.92 4.20 23.11
N GLY A 160 -7.76 3.90 21.81
CA GLY A 160 -8.71 3.10 21.04
C GLY A 160 -8.86 1.68 21.59
N VAL A 161 -7.76 1.00 21.91
CA VAL A 161 -7.78 -0.34 22.53
C VAL A 161 -8.56 -0.30 23.85
N LEU A 162 -8.28 0.69 24.70
CA LEU A 162 -8.86 0.78 26.05
C LEU A 162 -10.34 1.18 26.05
N HIS A 163 -10.77 2.09 25.17
CA HIS A 163 -12.10 2.70 25.23
C HIS A 163 -13.05 2.24 24.12
N LEU A 164 -12.53 1.76 22.99
CA LEU A 164 -13.33 1.26 21.86
C LEU A 164 -13.32 -0.26 21.75
N GLY A 165 -12.53 -0.95 22.57
CA GLY A 165 -12.44 -2.41 22.57
C GLY A 165 -11.83 -2.99 21.30
N ILE A 166 -11.03 -2.22 20.55
CA ILE A 166 -10.32 -2.76 19.39
C ILE A 166 -9.22 -3.74 19.85
N PRO A 167 -8.99 -4.85 19.13
CA PRO A 167 -7.98 -5.82 19.52
C PRO A 167 -6.56 -5.24 19.49
N THR A 168 -5.71 -5.75 20.39
CA THR A 168 -4.29 -5.40 20.44
C THR A 168 -3.49 -5.97 19.28
N GLN A 169 -3.99 -7.05 18.67
CA GLN A 169 -3.39 -7.70 17.51
C GLN A 169 -4.29 -7.54 16.30
N THR A 170 -3.69 -7.44 15.12
CA THR A 170 -4.42 -7.40 13.85
C THR A 170 -3.54 -7.97 12.74
N VAL A 171 -4.16 -8.58 11.74
CA VAL A 171 -3.45 -9.16 10.60
C VAL A 171 -2.88 -8.10 9.65
N ASP A 172 -3.39 -6.87 9.68
CA ASP A 172 -2.84 -5.73 8.93
C ASP A 172 -3.01 -4.41 9.70
N LEU A 173 -1.88 -3.79 10.05
CA LEU A 173 -1.84 -2.47 10.66
C LEU A 173 -0.78 -1.60 9.98
N VAL A 174 -1.23 -0.47 9.44
CA VAL A 174 -0.35 0.53 8.85
C VAL A 174 -0.47 1.83 9.62
N SER A 175 0.56 2.21 10.36
CA SER A 175 0.58 3.51 11.06
C SER A 175 0.50 4.68 10.08
N PHE A 176 -0.09 5.81 10.48
CA PHE A 176 -0.11 6.98 9.59
C PHE A 176 1.31 7.55 9.38
N PHE A 177 2.08 7.67 10.46
CA PHE A 177 3.52 7.98 10.42
C PHE A 177 4.33 6.68 10.53
N PRO A 178 5.43 6.53 9.78
CA PRO A 178 6.04 7.52 8.88
C PRO A 178 5.45 7.53 7.45
N TRP A 179 4.50 6.64 7.18
CA TRP A 179 4.07 6.26 5.84
C TRP A 179 3.47 7.37 4.97
N ILE A 180 2.77 8.35 5.57
CA ILE A 180 2.32 9.55 4.83
C ILE A 180 3.50 10.31 4.23
N GLY A 181 4.66 10.28 4.89
CA GLY A 181 5.86 10.92 4.40
C GLY A 181 6.35 10.31 3.09
N VAL A 182 6.27 8.98 2.94
CA VAL A 182 6.62 8.30 1.69
C VAL A 182 5.68 8.70 0.55
N VAL A 183 4.39 8.85 0.83
CA VAL A 183 3.40 9.33 -0.16
C VAL A 183 3.74 10.75 -0.61
N LEU A 184 4.04 11.66 0.32
CA LEU A 184 4.39 13.05 -0.02
C LEU A 184 5.73 13.18 -0.75
N ILE A 185 6.71 12.35 -0.40
CA ILE A 185 7.97 12.23 -1.16
C ILE A 185 7.69 11.76 -2.58
N GLY A 186 6.75 10.82 -2.79
CA GLY A 186 6.32 10.39 -4.12
C GLY A 186 5.78 11.54 -4.99
N VAL A 187 5.06 12.49 -4.39
CA VAL A 187 4.61 13.71 -5.10
C VAL A 187 5.81 14.51 -5.62
N PHE A 188 6.82 14.73 -4.76
CA PHE A 188 8.03 15.46 -5.13
C PHE A 188 8.88 14.74 -6.17
N VAL A 189 9.08 13.43 -6.00
CA VAL A 189 9.85 12.56 -6.91
C VAL A 189 9.29 12.66 -8.33
N MET A 190 7.96 12.62 -8.47
CA MET A 190 7.33 12.75 -9.78
C MET A 190 7.38 14.18 -10.33
N TYR A 191 7.24 15.21 -9.49
CA TYR A 191 7.41 16.61 -9.89
C TYR A 191 8.80 16.90 -10.46
N LYS A 192 9.85 16.37 -9.80
CA LYS A 192 11.23 16.54 -10.24
C LYS A 192 11.67 15.56 -11.31
N GLU A 193 10.75 14.73 -11.80
CA GLU A 193 11.03 13.71 -12.81
C GLU A 193 12.22 12.83 -12.36
N LEU A 194 12.35 12.55 -11.07
CA LEU A 194 13.45 11.74 -10.53
C LEU A 194 13.24 10.24 -10.73
N PHE A 195 12.05 9.84 -11.19
CA PHE A 195 11.67 8.46 -11.42
C PHE A 195 11.61 8.15 -12.92
N HIS A 196 12.77 7.76 -13.46
CA HIS A 196 12.91 7.34 -14.85
C HIS A 196 13.48 5.93 -14.93
N LEU A 197 12.61 4.95 -15.10
CA LEU A 197 13.00 3.57 -15.34
C LEU A 197 13.24 3.36 -16.84
N LYS A 198 14.51 3.32 -17.26
CA LYS A 198 14.89 2.88 -18.61
C LYS A 198 14.81 1.35 -18.71
N VAL A 199 13.59 0.82 -18.66
CA VAL A 199 13.34 -0.62 -18.82
C VAL A 199 12.98 -0.87 -20.27
N LYS A 200 13.75 -1.74 -20.94
CA LYS A 200 13.42 -2.20 -22.29
C LYS A 200 12.08 -2.92 -22.23
N THR A 201 11.15 -2.51 -23.07
CA THR A 201 9.85 -3.18 -23.19
C THR A 201 10.07 -4.64 -23.59
N SER A 202 9.49 -5.54 -22.80
CA SER A 202 9.58 -6.99 -22.95
C SER A 202 8.27 -7.62 -22.49
N ALA A 203 8.07 -8.91 -22.79
CA ALA A 203 6.91 -9.64 -22.28
C ALA A 203 6.83 -9.58 -20.75
N VAL A 204 7.97 -9.73 -20.07
CA VAL A 204 8.06 -9.68 -18.59
C VAL A 204 7.67 -8.31 -18.06
N SER A 205 8.22 -7.22 -18.62
CA SER A 205 7.90 -5.86 -18.15
C SER A 205 6.46 -5.49 -18.46
N ASN A 206 5.90 -5.93 -19.58
CA ASN A 206 4.49 -5.70 -19.92
C ASN A 206 3.55 -6.46 -18.98
N ASN A 207 3.87 -7.72 -18.66
CA ASN A 207 3.12 -8.48 -17.67
C ASN A 207 3.19 -7.83 -16.28
N LEU A 208 4.36 -7.33 -15.89
CA LEU A 208 4.52 -6.64 -14.61
C LEU A 208 3.69 -5.34 -14.57
N ALA A 209 3.73 -4.54 -15.64
CA ALA A 209 2.90 -3.34 -15.75
C ALA A 209 1.40 -3.69 -15.71
N PHE A 210 0.98 -4.77 -16.37
CA PHE A 210 -0.38 -5.28 -16.30
C PHE A 210 -0.80 -5.62 -14.86
N LEU A 211 0.04 -6.34 -14.11
CA LEU A 211 -0.21 -6.59 -12.69
C LEU A 211 -0.34 -5.28 -11.90
N GLY A 212 0.50 -4.28 -12.19
CA GLY A 212 0.41 -2.96 -11.56
C GLY A 212 -0.91 -2.23 -11.83
N GLN A 213 -1.43 -2.32 -13.06
CA GLN A 213 -2.71 -1.75 -13.46
C GLN A 213 -3.91 -2.40 -12.75
N HIS A 214 -3.79 -3.68 -12.41
CA HIS A 214 -4.81 -4.46 -11.71
C HIS A 214 -4.48 -4.70 -10.22
N SER A 215 -3.50 -3.97 -9.68
CA SER A 215 -2.95 -4.17 -8.32
C SER A 215 -4.01 -4.19 -7.22
N LEU A 216 -5.06 -3.36 -7.29
CA LEU A 216 -6.12 -3.36 -6.29
C LEU A 216 -6.92 -4.66 -6.27
N ILE A 217 -7.20 -5.25 -7.44
CA ILE A 217 -7.94 -6.53 -7.52
C ILE A 217 -7.06 -7.64 -6.99
N ILE A 218 -5.80 -7.70 -7.43
CA ILE A 218 -4.82 -8.70 -6.97
C ILE A 218 -4.65 -8.60 -5.45
N TYR A 219 -4.54 -7.38 -4.92
CA TYR A 219 -4.48 -7.12 -3.48
C TYR A 219 -5.69 -7.71 -2.74
N LEU A 220 -6.89 -7.66 -3.30
CA LEU A 220 -8.08 -8.21 -2.62
C LEU A 220 -8.15 -9.73 -2.65
N ILE A 221 -7.70 -10.34 -3.74
CA ILE A 221 -7.89 -11.79 -3.95
C ILE A 221 -6.69 -12.63 -3.50
N HIS A 222 -5.48 -12.05 -3.41
CA HIS A 222 -4.27 -12.84 -3.14
C HIS A 222 -4.36 -13.61 -1.82
N GLN A 223 -4.75 -12.96 -0.72
CA GLN A 223 -4.78 -13.60 0.60
C GLN A 223 -5.87 -14.68 0.70
N PRO A 224 -7.13 -14.45 0.26
CA PRO A 224 -8.12 -15.53 0.21
C PRO A 224 -7.69 -16.73 -0.64
N ILE A 225 -7.04 -16.48 -1.79
CA ILE A 225 -6.55 -17.54 -2.68
C ILE A 225 -5.39 -18.29 -2.02
N LEU A 226 -4.37 -17.59 -1.53
CA LEU A 226 -3.21 -18.22 -0.88
C LEU A 226 -3.64 -19.03 0.33
N TYR A 227 -4.40 -18.42 1.25
CA TYR A 227 -4.89 -19.09 2.45
C TYR A 227 -5.75 -20.31 2.11
N GLY A 228 -6.60 -20.23 1.08
CA GLY A 228 -7.40 -21.36 0.59
C GLY A 228 -6.55 -22.49 0.01
N LEU A 229 -5.49 -22.17 -0.74
CA LEU A 229 -4.55 -23.16 -1.28
C LEU A 229 -3.73 -23.84 -0.17
N PHE A 230 -3.24 -23.08 0.81
CA PHE A 230 -2.57 -23.64 1.99
C PHE A 230 -3.51 -24.52 2.81
N GLY A 231 -4.75 -24.08 3.05
CA GLY A 231 -5.74 -24.89 3.75
C GLY A 231 -6.06 -26.21 3.05
N LEU A 232 -6.24 -26.18 1.73
CA LEU A 232 -6.49 -27.38 0.93
C LEU A 232 -5.29 -28.33 0.96
N THR A 233 -4.08 -27.80 0.82
CA THR A 233 -2.86 -28.63 0.83
C THR A 233 -2.57 -29.21 2.21
N ASN A 234 -2.80 -28.45 3.30
CA ASN A 234 -2.69 -28.96 4.67
C ASN A 234 -3.65 -30.14 4.90
N LEU A 235 -4.90 -29.99 4.47
CA LEU A 235 -5.92 -31.05 4.53
C LEU A 235 -5.51 -32.31 3.73
N ILE A 236 -4.95 -32.14 2.53
CA ILE A 236 -4.47 -33.26 1.70
C ILE A 236 -3.27 -33.98 2.35
N LEU A 237 -2.36 -33.23 2.98
CA LEU A 237 -1.17 -33.78 3.63
C LEU A 237 -1.47 -34.41 5.00
N GLY A 238 -2.69 -34.29 5.52
CA GLY A 238 -3.08 -34.82 6.82
C GLY A 238 -2.36 -34.14 7.98
N ARG A 239 -1.97 -32.87 7.80
CA ARG A 239 -1.53 -31.96 8.85
C ARG A 239 -2.72 -31.18 9.37
#